data_AF-A0A531LK93-F1
#
_entry.id   AF-A0A531LK93-F1
#
_cell.length_a   1.000
_cell.length_b   1.000
_cell.length_c   1.000
_cell.angle_alpha   90.00
_cell.angle_beta   90.00
_cell.angle_gamma   90.00
#
_symmetry.space_group_name_H-M   'P 1'
#
loop_
_entity.id
_entity.type
_entity.pdbx_description
1 polymer ?
#
loop_
_entity_poly.entity_id
_entity_poly.type
_entity_poly.pdbx_seq_one_letter_code
_entity_poly.pdbx_strand_id
1 'polypeptide(L)' 'LGIVLKVDERRETSMPGIYAAGDLTNPMIPSVTTASWQGAMAGIFAQQSMLV' A
#
# COMPACT_ATOMS: atom_id res chain seq x y z
N LEU A 1 4.80 14.74 -11.13
CA LEU A 1 4.37 13.65 -10.22
C LEU A 1 5.59 13.12 -9.52
N GLY A 2 5.51 12.88 -8.21
CA GLY A 2 6.61 12.28 -7.45
C GLY A 2 6.82 10.80 -7.79
N ILE A 3 7.52 10.08 -6.91
CA ILE A 3 7.73 8.64 -7.04
C ILE A 3 6.40 7.90 -6.90
N VAL A 4 6.12 6.96 -7.81
CA VAL A 4 4.99 6.02 -7.70
C VAL A 4 5.54 4.66 -7.28
N LEU A 5 5.15 4.20 -6.10
CA LEU A 5 5.49 2.87 -5.62
C LEU A 5 4.56 1.85 -6.26
N LYS A 6 5.15 0.92 -7.01
CA LYS A 6 4.46 -0.27 -7.48
C LYS A 6 4.21 -1.19 -6.27
N VAL A 7 2.98 -1.64 -6.15
CA VAL A 7 2.55 -2.61 -5.13
C VAL A 7 1.76 -3.74 -5.79
N ASP A 8 1.69 -4.87 -5.10
CA ASP A 8 0.81 -5.99 -5.46
C ASP A 8 -0.61 -5.82 -4.88
N GLU A 9 -1.42 -6.89 -4.96
CA GLU A 9 -2.78 -6.92 -4.41
C GLU A 9 -2.83 -6.79 -2.88
N ARG A 10 -1.78 -7.27 -2.20
CA ARG A 10 -1.62 -7.19 -0.74
C ARG A 10 -0.99 -5.87 -0.28
N ARG A 11 -0.74 -4.96 -1.21
CA ARG A 11 -0.05 -3.67 -0.98
C ARG A 11 1.43 -3.81 -0.66
N GLU A 12 2.02 -4.98 -0.91
CA GLU A 12 3.45 -5.22 -0.73
C GLU A 12 4.22 -4.64 -1.93
N THR A 13 5.34 -3.99 -1.64
CA THR A 13 6.23 -3.45 -2.67
C THR A 13 7.13 -4.56 -3.23
N SER A 14 8.03 -4.22 -4.14
CA SER A 14 9.08 -5.15 -4.57
C SER A 14 10.11 -5.48 -3.47
N MET A 15 10.12 -4.74 -2.36
CA MET A 15 10.95 -5.03 -1.18
C MET A 15 10.11 -5.83 -0.18
N PRO A 16 10.46 -7.10 0.10
CA PRO A 16 9.67 -7.97 0.98
C PRO A 16 9.46 -7.37 2.36
N GLY A 17 8.24 -7.50 2.88
CA GLY A 17 7.83 -6.97 4.18
C GLY A 17 7.60 -5.45 4.21
N ILE A 18 7.73 -4.74 3.09
CA ILE A 18 7.43 -3.32 2.99
C ILE A 18 6.15 -3.11 2.22
N TYR A 19 5.20 -2.44 2.86
CA TYR A 19 3.86 -2.16 2.34
C TYR A 19 3.68 -0.67 2.10
N ALA A 20 2.96 -0.30 1.04
CA ALA A 20 2.69 1.09 0.68
C ALA A 20 1.23 1.29 0.25
N ALA A 21 0.70 2.48 0.50
CA ALA A 21 -0.70 2.81 0.24
C ALA A 21 -0.89 4.30 -0.07
N GLY A 22 -2.09 4.66 -0.50
CA GLY A 22 -2.49 6.04 -0.76
C GLY A 22 -1.81 6.63 -1.97
N ASP A 23 -1.59 7.95 -1.93
CA ASP A 23 -1.09 8.73 -3.05
C ASP A 23 0.31 8.31 -3.52
N LEU A 24 1.10 7.65 -2.66
CA LEU A 24 2.36 7.02 -3.06
C LEU A 24 2.18 5.89 -4.09
N THR A 25 1.01 5.24 -4.11
CA THR A 25 0.68 4.13 -5.01
C THR A 25 -0.35 4.51 -6.08
N ASN A 26 -1.09 5.60 -5.89
CA ASN A 26 -2.09 6.10 -6.83
C ASN A 26 -2.11 7.64 -6.93
N PRO A 27 -1.03 8.28 -7.41
CA PRO A 27 -0.87 9.73 -7.34
C PRO A 27 -1.75 10.51 -8.33
N MET A 28 -2.38 9.83 -9.29
CA MET A 28 -3.24 10.46 -10.29
C MET A 28 -4.69 10.59 -9.82
N ILE A 29 -5.07 9.92 -8.73
CA ILE A 29 -6.43 9.91 -8.18
C ILE A 29 -6.35 10.18 -6.67
N PRO A 30 -6.01 11.42 -6.26
CA PRO A 30 -5.96 11.78 -4.85
C PRO A 30 -7.36 11.67 -4.25
N SER A 31 -7.54 10.69 -3.36
CA SER A 31 -8.82 10.38 -2.73
C SER A 31 -8.57 9.83 -1.33
N VAL A 32 -9.11 10.53 -0.32
CA VAL A 32 -8.97 10.14 1.08
C VAL A 32 -9.61 8.78 1.34
N THR A 33 -10.77 8.51 0.74
CA THR A 33 -11.44 7.20 0.83
C THR A 33 -10.55 6.11 0.26
N THR A 34 -9.91 6.38 -0.89
CA THR A 34 -8.99 5.44 -1.53
C THR A 34 -7.76 5.17 -0.67
N ALA A 35 -7.10 6.21 -0.17
CA ALA A 35 -5.95 6.08 0.70
C ALA A 35 -6.29 5.32 2.00
N SER A 36 -7.48 5.55 2.56
CA SER A 36 -7.95 4.91 3.78
C SER A 36 -8.11 3.39 3.63
N TRP A 37 -8.80 2.91 2.59
CA TRP A 37 -8.97 1.46 2.40
C TRP A 37 -7.66 0.76 2.06
N GLN A 38 -6.80 1.42 1.27
CA GLN A 38 -5.49 0.87 0.93
C GLN A 38 -4.59 0.77 2.17
N GLY A 39 -4.62 1.79 3.03
CA GLY A 39 -3.87 1.79 4.29
C GLY A 39 -4.34 0.69 5.24
N ALA A 40 -5.66 0.48 5.35
CA ALA A 40 -6.21 -0.62 6.12
C ALA A 40 -5.75 -1.99 5.59
N MET A 41 -5.80 -2.21 4.27
CA MET A 41 -5.31 -3.46 3.67
C MET A 41 -3.80 -3.66 3.86
N ALA A 42 -3.00 -2.62 3.63
CA ALA A 42 -1.57 -2.66 3.87
C ALA A 42 -1.24 -3.04 5.32
N GLY A 43 -1.92 -2.44 6.30
CA GLY A 43 -1.75 -2.76 7.71
C GLY A 43 -2.14 -4.21 8.06
N ILE A 44 -3.28 -4.68 7.55
CA ILE A 44 -3.74 -6.07 7.76
C ILE A 44 -2.74 -7.06 7.17
N PHE A 45 -2.30 -6.86 5.93
CA PHE A 45 -1.38 -7.79 5.28
C PHE A 45 0.03 -7.75 5.87
N ALA A 46 0.51 -6.57 6.28
CA ALA A 46 1.75 -6.44 7.03
C ALA A 46 1.70 -7.17 8.38
N GLN A 47 0.56 -7.13 9.06
CA GLN A 47 0.38 -7.90 10.30
C GLN A 47 0.36 -9.41 10.01
N GLN A 48 -0.38 -9.85 9.00
CA GLN A 48 -0.46 -11.26 8.62
C GLN A 48 0.89 -11.84 8.18
N SER A 49 1.77 -11.04 7.55
CA SER A 49 3.10 -11.49 7.14
C SER A 49 4.05 -11.76 8.31
N MET A 50 3.73 -11.29 9.53
CA MET A 50 4.54 -11.51 10.74
C MET A 50 4.15 -12.79 11.49
N LEU A 51 3.05 -13.44 11.12
CA LEU A 51 2.53 -14.63 11.79
C LEU A 51 3.02 -15.96 11.18
N VAL A 52 4.02 -15.89 10.27
CA VAL A 52 4.63 -17.03 9.57
C VAL A 52 6.13 -17.02 9.74
#